data_AF-A0A382M1W2-F1
#
_entry.id   AF-A0A382M1W2-F1
#
_cell.length_a   1.000
_cell.length_b   1.000
_cell.length_c   1.000
_cell.angle_alpha   90.00
_cell.angle_beta   90.00
_cell.angle_gamma   90.00
#
_symmetry.space_group_name_H-M   'P 1'
#
loop_
_entity.id
_entity.type
_entity.pdbx_description
1 polymer ?
#
loop_
_entity_poly.entity_id
_entity_poly.type
_entity_poly.pdbx_seq_one_letter_code
_entity_poly.pdbx_strand_id
1 'polypeptide(L)' 'MAEDEIVKDFFNKLVEKHGYSPKSLAYSGEKSQKIKFNIVTEVGIEDNCSVLDVGCGFGDYFNYLKQRGIKNVKYCG' A
#
# COMPACT_ATOMS: atom_id res chain seq x y z
N MET A 1 7.79 2.27 23.43
CA MET A 1 6.51 2.81 23.92
C MET A 1 6.23 4.23 23.45
N ALA A 2 7.22 5.14 23.37
CA ALA A 2 6.98 6.50 22.86
C ALA A 2 6.90 6.59 21.32
N GLU A 3 7.66 5.76 20.60
CA GLU A 3 7.76 5.82 19.12
C GLU A 3 6.51 5.34 18.39
N ASP A 4 5.90 4.23 18.81
CA ASP A 4 4.72 3.67 18.15
C ASP A 4 3.52 4.62 18.18
N GLU A 5 3.36 5.34 19.29
CA GLU A 5 2.29 6.32 19.45
C GLU A 5 2.50 7.56 18.58
N ILE A 6 3.75 7.98 18.34
CA ILE A 6 4.07 9.07 17.40
C ILE A 6 3.68 8.67 15.98
N VAL A 7 4.01 7.44 15.57
CA VAL A 7 3.67 6.93 14.23
C VAL A 7 2.16 6.82 14.05
N LYS A 8 1.44 6.29 15.04
CA LYS A 8 -0.03 6.21 15.00
C LYS A 8 -0.67 7.58 14.89
N ASP A 9 -0.27 8.53 15.73
CA ASP A 9 -0.82 9.90 15.70
C ASP A 9 -0.57 10.59 14.35
N PHE A 10 0.62 10.40 13.77
CA PHE A 10 0.95 10.92 12.44
C PHE A 10 -0.01 10.41 11.37
N PHE A 11 -0.21 9.09 11.26
CA PHE A 11 -1.11 8.53 10.25
C PHE A 11 -2.59 8.84 10.55
N ASN A 12 -3.01 8.88 11.81
CA ASN A 12 -4.37 9.28 12.19
C ASN A 12 -4.70 10.70 11.69
N LYS A 13 -3.78 11.66 11.90
CA LYS A 13 -3.93 13.03 11.40
C LYS A 13 -3.99 13.11 9.87
N LEU A 14 -3.21 12.28 9.17
CA LEU A 14 -3.27 12.23 7.71
C LEU A 14 -4.60 11.66 7.21
N VAL A 15 -5.12 10.60 7.85
CA VAL A 15 -6.43 10.03 7.53
C VAL A 15 -7.56 11.02 7.82
N GLU A 16 -7.53 11.71 8.95
CA GLU A 16 -8.52 12.74 9.29
C GLU A 16 -8.53 13.87 8.24
N LYS A 17 -7.34 14.30 7.80
CA LYS A 17 -7.18 15.40 6.84
C LYS A 17 -7.53 15.02 5.39
N HIS A 18 -7.25 13.79 4.97
CA HIS A 18 -7.28 13.40 3.57
C HIS A 18 -8.28 12.28 3.24
N GLY A 19 -8.88 11.64 4.23
CA GLY A 19 -9.88 10.57 4.06
C GLY A 19 -9.32 9.35 3.33
N TYR A 20 -10.09 8.78 2.41
CA TYR A 20 -9.61 7.71 1.53
C TYR A 20 -8.75 8.32 0.40
N SER A 21 -7.45 8.46 0.64
CA SER A 21 -6.52 9.08 -0.30
C SER A 21 -5.11 8.53 -0.12
N PRO A 22 -4.28 8.45 -1.19
CA PRO A 22 -2.86 8.12 -1.06
C PRO A 22 -2.11 9.06 -0.10
N LYS A 23 -2.57 10.31 0.04
CA LYS A 23 -1.99 11.28 0.99
C LYS A 23 -2.18 10.87 2.45
N SER A 24 -3.24 10.13 2.76
CA SER A 24 -3.49 9.55 4.08
C SER A 24 -2.45 8.51 4.47
N LEU A 25 -1.81 7.90 3.46
CA LEU A 25 -0.77 6.88 3.58
C LEU A 25 0.63 7.48 3.30
N ALA A 26 0.78 8.81 3.45
CA ALA A 26 2.03 9.55 3.25
C ALA A 26 2.64 9.48 1.83
N TYR A 27 1.86 9.09 0.81
CA TYR A 27 2.26 9.30 -0.59
C TYR A 27 2.02 10.77 -0.98
N SER A 28 2.81 11.30 -1.92
CA SER A 28 2.57 12.66 -2.43
C SER A 28 1.30 12.76 -3.30
N GLY A 29 0.81 11.61 -3.79
CA GLY A 29 -0.45 11.44 -4.53
C GLY A 29 -0.48 10.13 -5.32
N GLU A 30 -1.55 9.91 -6.09
CA GLU A 30 -1.77 8.67 -6.84
C GLU A 30 -0.60 8.29 -7.77
N LYS A 31 -0.02 9.27 -8.47
CA LYS A 31 1.10 9.02 -9.38
C LYS A 31 2.29 8.39 -8.64
N SER A 32 2.63 8.93 -7.48
CA SER A 32 3.74 8.42 -6.67
C SER A 32 3.45 7.02 -6.09
N GLN A 33 2.19 6.76 -5.71
CA GLN A 33 1.74 5.46 -5.21
C GLN A 33 1.84 4.41 -6.32
N LYS A 34 1.30 4.70 -7.52
CA LYS A 34 1.35 3.81 -8.70
C LYS A 34 2.79 3.52 -9.15
N ILE A 35 3.69 4.50 -9.12
CA ILE A 35 5.12 4.29 -9.44
C ILE A 35 5.74 3.29 -8.46
N LYS A 36 5.51 3.47 -7.15
CA LYS A 36 6.04 2.56 -6.13
C LYS A 36 5.46 1.15 -6.26
N PHE A 37 4.15 1.03 -6.52
CA PHE A 37 3.51 -0.25 -6.80
C PHE A 37 4.12 -0.94 -8.03
N ASN A 38 4.41 -0.20 -9.10
CA ASN A 38 5.07 -0.76 -10.28
C ASN A 38 6.46 -1.30 -9.95
N ILE A 39 7.30 -0.46 -9.32
CA ILE A 39 8.69 -0.84 -8.96
C ILE A 39 8.70 -2.07 -8.06
N VAL A 40 7.85 -2.12 -7.04
CA VAL A 40 7.83 -3.27 -6.12
C VAL A 40 7.28 -4.53 -6.79
N THR A 41 6.40 -4.40 -7.79
CA THR A 41 5.90 -5.55 -8.56
C THR A 41 6.99 -6.12 -9.47
N GLU A 42 7.82 -5.25 -10.06
CA GLU A 42 8.91 -5.61 -10.98
C GLU A 42 10.04 -6.43 -10.32
N VAL A 43 10.04 -6.57 -8.99
CA VAL A 43 11.00 -7.45 -8.28
C VAL A 43 10.71 -8.95 -8.48
N GLY A 44 9.66 -9.30 -9.21
CA GLY A 44 9.26 -10.67 -9.53
C GLY A 44 7.95 -11.11 -8.86
N ILE A 45 7.05 -10.17 -8.54
CA ILE A 45 5.71 -10.53 -8.06
C ILE A 45 4.85 -10.92 -9.26
N GLU A 46 4.44 -12.18 -9.29
CA GLU A 46 3.65 -12.77 -10.37
C GLU A 46 2.61 -13.77 -9.84
N ASP A 47 1.87 -14.42 -10.74
CA ASP A 47 0.91 -15.45 -10.35
C ASP A 47 1.58 -16.60 -9.60
N ASN A 48 0.86 -17.14 -8.62
CA ASN A 48 1.27 -18.19 -7.67
C ASN A 48 2.24 -17.75 -6.57
N CYS A 49 2.62 -16.47 -6.50
CA CYS A 49 3.35 -15.93 -5.35
C CYS A 49 2.47 -15.88 -4.08
N SER A 50 3.12 -16.01 -2.93
CA SER A 50 2.58 -15.58 -1.63
C SER A 50 3.17 -14.24 -1.26
N VAL A 51 2.32 -13.23 -1.04
CA VAL A 51 2.71 -11.84 -0.76
C VAL A 51 2.18 -11.44 0.61
N LEU A 52 3.09 -10.96 1.47
CA LEU A 52 2.76 -10.28 2.72
C LEU A 52 3.05 -8.79 2.55
N ASP A 53 2.01 -7.95 2.58
CA ASP A 53 2.09 -6.50 2.44
C ASP A 53 1.98 -5.83 3.82
N VAL A 54 3.11 -5.70 4.50
CA VAL A 54 3.14 -5.14 5.86
C VAL A 54 2.85 -3.64 5.81
N GLY A 55 1.74 -3.24 6.43
CA GLY A 55 1.30 -1.85 6.38
C GLY A 55 0.58 -1.51 5.08
N CYS A 56 -0.24 -2.45 4.56
CA CYS A 56 -0.97 -2.32 3.29
C CYS A 56 -1.91 -1.10 3.21
N GLY A 57 -2.17 -0.43 4.35
CA GLY A 57 -3.09 0.70 4.45
C GLY A 57 -4.48 0.29 3.97
N PHE A 58 -4.95 0.92 2.89
CA PHE A 58 -6.24 0.60 2.29
C PHE A 58 -6.27 -0.67 1.43
N GLY A 59 -5.14 -1.38 1.29
CA GLY A 59 -5.06 -2.59 0.46
C GLY A 59 -5.02 -2.29 -1.05
N ASP A 60 -4.75 -1.04 -1.45
CA ASP A 60 -4.74 -0.62 -2.85
C ASP A 60 -3.71 -1.38 -3.71
N TYR A 61 -2.64 -1.90 -3.09
CA TYR A 61 -1.63 -2.66 -3.82
C TYR A 61 -2.18 -4.01 -4.33
N PHE A 62 -3.03 -4.68 -3.57
CA PHE A 62 -3.73 -5.88 -4.04
C PHE A 62 -4.57 -5.59 -5.28
N ASN A 63 -5.32 -4.48 -5.28
CA ASN A 63 -6.11 -4.04 -6.43
C ASN A 63 -5.22 -3.73 -7.63
N TYR A 64 -4.07 -3.08 -7.40
CA TYR A 64 -3.07 -2.82 -8.44
C TYR A 64 -2.56 -4.11 -9.10
N LEU A 65 -2.24 -5.15 -8.32
CA LEU A 65 -1.80 -6.45 -8.84
C LEU A 65 -2.88 -7.07 -9.77
N LYS A 66 -4.14 -7.07 -9.34
CA LYS A 66 -5.26 -7.57 -10.17
C LYS A 66 -5.39 -6.80 -11.48
N GLN A 67 -5.27 -5.47 -11.43
CA GLN A 67 -5.33 -4.61 -12.63
C GLN A 67 -4.16 -4.85 -13.59
N ARG A 68 -2.99 -5.25 -13.07
CA ARG A 68 -1.83 -5.67 -13.87
C ARG A 68 -1.94 -7.08 -14.47
N GLY A 69 -3.01 -7.81 -14.15
CA GLY A 69 -3.25 -9.17 -14.65
C GLY A 69 -2.73 -10.28 -13.73
N ILE A 70 -2.14 -9.93 -12.59
CA ILE A 70 -1.66 -10.88 -11.58
C ILE A 70 -2.84 -11.26 -10.69
N LYS A 71 -3.54 -12.35 -11.04
CA LYS A 71 -4.83 -12.73 -10.47
C LYS A 71 -4.73 -13.86 -9.45
N ASN A 72 -3.71 -14.70 -9.51
CA ASN A 72 -3.55 -15.86 -8.65
C ASN A 72 -2.47 -15.66 -7.59
N VAL A 73 -2.62 -14.65 -6.74
CA VAL A 73 -1.69 -14.39 -5.62
C VAL A 73 -2.34 -14.71 -4.29
N LYS A 74 -1.61 -15.41 -3.42
CA LYS A 74 -1.98 -15.55 -2.00
C LYS A 74 -1.51 -14.32 -1.26
N TYR A 75 -2.40 -13.35 -1.10
CA TYR A 75 -2.08 -12.04 -0.55
C TYR A 75 -2.60 -11.90 0.89
N CYS A 76 -1.76 -11.38 1.78
CA CYS A 76 -2.11 -10.94 3.13
C CYS A 76 -1.63 -9.50 3.30
N GLY A 77 -2.53 -8.59 3.66
CA GLY A 77 -2.23 -7.20 4.02
C GLY A 77 -2.58 -6.94 5.47
#